data_AF-A0A345IGB6-F1
#
_entry.id   AF-A0A345IGB6-F1
#
_cell.length_a   1.000
_cell.length_b   1.000
_cell.length_c   1.000
_cell.angle_alpha   90.00
_cell.angle_beta   90.00
_cell.angle_gamma   90.00
#
_symmetry.space_group_name_H-M   'P 1'
#
loop_
_entity.id
_entity.type
_entity.pdbx_description
1 polymer ?
#
loop_
_entity_poly.entity_id
_entity_poly.type
_entity_poly.pdbx_seq_one_letter_code
_entity_poly.pdbx_strand_id
1 'polypeptide(L)'
;MTTGHLARFSLLALGAGLLAGCAVSGPGQLRVHEATLYGAGAQRIVWVYGDLGSGSSSSLKLGQDTVTLRAQVSDPLATPGSLSVDGKAAYVGRIDNAAVRLTLGQDGAGRFTVTPLAGNRVQAVYHTDGARWQKLSATSGLATGGAVSGLRGAGQLTDAEADALTRALSGQGPLAVAVLDEASAPDARIAAEPRPQEQRRTALYVLSSSQIVRTSTPAPANGGQTMNSGTVRLGEVARGTNASAESPSVIVARSAGEVRSLYAVAYGRQGGTPALPGLAPGEALVGVFIGQRSTGGYGVRATGAGVQGNTLNLRVELTAPGAGSITTQALTSPWVIVRVGGTFSSVNVTDQSGRPFPQ
;
A
#
# COMPACT_ATOMS: atom_id res chain seq x y z
N MET A 1 -51.66 46.43 -76.90
CA MET A 1 -52.28 45.37 -76.09
C MET A 1 -51.21 44.34 -75.77
N THR A 2 -51.16 43.90 -74.50
CA THR A 2 -50.48 42.70 -73.93
C THR A 2 -48.93 42.64 -74.00
N THR A 3 -48.19 42.93 -72.91
CA THR A 3 -47.62 41.98 -71.88
C THR A 3 -46.72 40.89 -72.49
N GLY A 4 -45.46 40.61 -72.12
CA GLY A 4 -44.62 40.84 -70.93
C GLY A 4 -43.83 39.52 -70.66
N HIS A 5 -42.55 39.56 -70.29
CA HIS A 5 -41.79 38.55 -69.50
C HIS A 5 -40.27 38.89 -69.54
N LEU A 6 -39.69 39.48 -68.49
CA LEU A 6 -39.11 38.90 -67.24
C LEU A 6 -37.80 38.14 -67.43
N ALA A 7 -36.73 38.80 -66.98
CA ALA A 7 -35.36 38.35 -66.87
C ALA A 7 -35.14 37.30 -65.76
N ARG A 8 -34.19 36.39 -65.96
CA ARG A 8 -33.64 35.52 -64.92
C ARG A 8 -32.19 35.90 -64.64
N PHE A 9 -31.97 36.51 -63.47
CA PHE A 9 -30.66 36.65 -62.85
C PHE A 9 -30.47 35.48 -61.87
N SER A 10 -29.43 34.68 -62.09
CA SER A 10 -29.01 33.62 -61.17
C SER A 10 -28.18 34.22 -60.04
N LEU A 11 -28.71 34.22 -58.81
CA LEU A 11 -27.95 34.50 -57.60
C LEU A 11 -27.21 33.24 -57.14
N LEU A 12 -25.88 33.30 -57.06
CA LEU A 12 -25.06 32.38 -56.27
C LEU A 12 -25.20 32.76 -54.78
N ALA A 13 -25.83 31.88 -54.00
CA ALA A 13 -25.86 31.99 -52.54
C ALA A 13 -24.62 31.29 -51.95
N LEU A 14 -23.71 32.08 -51.37
CA LEU A 14 -22.64 31.63 -50.49
C LEU A 14 -23.24 31.13 -49.17
N GLY A 15 -23.22 29.81 -48.95
CA GLY A 15 -23.52 29.21 -47.65
C GLY A 15 -22.30 29.25 -46.73
N ALA A 16 -22.25 30.24 -45.84
CA ALA A 16 -21.34 30.22 -44.69
C ALA A 16 -21.92 29.32 -43.60
N GLY A 17 -21.43 28.08 -43.51
CA GLY A 17 -21.78 27.15 -42.44
C GLY A 17 -21.23 27.63 -41.10
N LEU A 18 -22.14 27.87 -40.15
CA LEU A 18 -21.84 28.10 -38.73
C LEU A 18 -21.14 26.88 -38.13
N LEU A 19 -19.81 26.94 -37.98
CA LEU A 19 -19.08 26.12 -37.02
C LEU A 19 -19.32 26.67 -35.62
N ALA A 20 -20.50 26.41 -35.06
CA ALA A 20 -20.71 26.50 -33.62
C ALA A 20 -19.90 25.37 -32.96
N GLY A 21 -18.61 25.62 -32.73
CA GLY A 21 -17.80 24.75 -31.90
C GLY A 21 -18.46 24.69 -30.52
N CYS A 22 -18.99 23.52 -30.14
CA CYS A 22 -19.33 23.22 -28.76
C CYS A 22 -18.05 23.42 -27.94
N ALA A 23 -17.90 24.57 -27.30
CA ALA A 23 -16.87 24.77 -26.31
C ALA A 23 -17.16 23.76 -25.20
N VAL A 24 -16.40 22.67 -25.17
CA VAL A 24 -16.48 21.66 -24.11
C VAL A 24 -16.16 22.39 -22.81
N SER A 25 -17.19 22.70 -22.03
CA SER A 25 -17.10 23.39 -20.74
C SER A 25 -16.52 22.42 -19.71
N GLY A 26 -15.22 22.22 -19.75
CA GLY A 26 -14.48 21.51 -18.71
C GLY A 26 -14.12 22.44 -17.54
N PRO A 27 -13.48 21.89 -16.50
CA PRO A 27 -13.02 22.68 -15.37
C PRO A 27 -12.01 23.75 -15.80
N GLY A 28 -12.10 24.94 -15.20
CA GLY A 28 -11.11 26.01 -15.36
C GLY A 28 -9.80 25.65 -14.65
N GLN A 29 -8.67 26.20 -15.11
CA GLN A 29 -7.34 25.98 -14.48
C GLN A 29 -7.02 24.49 -14.24
N LEU A 30 -7.45 23.63 -15.17
CA LEU A 30 -7.34 22.18 -15.04
C LEU A 30 -5.87 21.74 -14.92
N ARG A 31 -5.56 21.02 -13.84
CA ARG A 31 -4.28 20.34 -13.65
C ARG A 31 -4.53 18.88 -13.27
N VAL A 32 -3.74 17.98 -13.81
CA VAL A 32 -3.91 16.53 -13.66
C VAL A 32 -2.60 15.92 -13.20
N HIS A 33 -2.57 15.40 -11.99
CA HIS A 33 -1.38 14.77 -11.42
C HIS A 33 -1.61 13.28 -11.25
N GLU A 34 -0.67 12.48 -11.76
CA GLU A 34 -0.76 11.03 -11.75
C GLU A 34 0.33 10.40 -10.89
N ALA A 35 -0.05 9.47 -10.03
CA ALA A 35 0.85 8.47 -9.47
C ALA A 35 0.52 7.08 -10.04
N THR A 36 1.47 6.50 -10.76
CA THR A 36 1.36 5.15 -11.30
C THR A 36 2.05 4.20 -10.31
N LEU A 37 1.31 3.32 -9.65
CA LEU A 37 1.86 2.32 -8.74
C LEU A 37 1.93 0.98 -9.49
N TYR A 38 3.14 0.41 -9.56
CA TYR A 38 3.45 -0.89 -10.14
C TYR A 38 3.76 -1.93 -9.06
N GLY A 39 3.76 -3.20 -9.44
CA GLY A 39 4.09 -4.30 -8.54
C GLY A 39 2.95 -4.57 -7.56
N ALA A 40 3.25 -4.52 -6.26
CA ALA A 40 2.28 -4.85 -5.23
C ALA A 40 1.18 -3.78 -5.15
N GLY A 41 -0.04 -4.11 -5.59
CA GLY A 41 -1.15 -3.15 -5.59
C GLY A 41 -1.19 -2.26 -6.83
N ALA A 42 -0.86 -2.83 -7.99
CA ALA A 42 -0.78 -2.14 -9.26
C ALA A 42 -2.08 -1.36 -9.58
N GLN A 43 -1.95 -0.04 -9.68
CA GLN A 43 -3.06 0.87 -9.94
C GLN A 43 -2.54 2.24 -10.37
N ARG A 44 -3.42 3.01 -11.00
CA ARG A 44 -3.20 4.41 -11.35
C ARG A 44 -4.02 5.27 -10.42
N ILE A 45 -3.41 6.29 -9.82
CA ILE A 45 -4.11 7.27 -9.00
C ILE A 45 -3.96 8.62 -9.68
N VAL A 46 -5.07 9.33 -9.87
CA VAL A 46 -5.11 10.61 -10.55
C VAL A 46 -5.84 11.63 -9.70
N TRP A 47 -5.12 12.65 -9.27
CA TRP A 47 -5.70 13.84 -8.65
C TRP A 47 -6.00 14.88 -9.72
N VAL A 48 -7.19 15.45 -9.64
CA VAL A 48 -7.66 16.50 -10.54
C VAL A 48 -7.80 17.78 -9.73
N TYR A 49 -7.22 18.86 -10.23
CA TYR A 49 -7.30 20.20 -9.65
C TYR A 49 -7.89 21.16 -10.66
N GLY A 50 -8.58 22.20 -10.17
CA GLY A 50 -9.14 23.26 -11.01
C GLY A 50 -10.40 23.84 -10.40
N ASP A 51 -11.03 24.72 -11.17
CA ASP A 51 -12.27 25.40 -10.79
C ASP A 51 -13.46 24.74 -11.49
N LEU A 52 -14.54 24.49 -10.74
CA LEU A 52 -15.80 23.96 -11.30
C LEU A 52 -16.59 25.01 -12.10
N GLY A 53 -16.04 26.22 -12.23
CA GLY A 53 -16.74 27.39 -12.80
C GLY A 53 -17.85 27.87 -11.86
N SER A 54 -18.96 28.33 -12.43
CA SER A 54 -20.15 28.76 -11.67
C SER A 54 -21.04 27.60 -11.22
N GLY A 55 -20.72 26.35 -11.59
CA GLY A 55 -21.48 25.16 -11.24
C GLY A 55 -20.98 24.44 -9.98
N SER A 56 -21.79 23.54 -9.44
CA SER A 56 -21.39 22.62 -8.35
C SER A 56 -20.69 21.35 -8.84
N SER A 57 -20.59 21.16 -10.16
CA SER A 57 -19.95 20.02 -10.79
C SER A 57 -19.44 20.37 -12.18
N SER A 58 -18.43 19.64 -12.63
CA SER A 58 -17.91 19.68 -14.00
C SER A 58 -17.67 18.25 -14.49
N SER A 59 -17.26 18.07 -15.74
CA SER A 59 -16.90 16.77 -16.28
C SER A 59 -15.60 16.86 -17.06
N LEU A 60 -14.81 15.80 -17.03
CA LEU A 60 -13.67 15.63 -17.93
C LEU A 60 -13.59 14.19 -18.40
N LYS A 61 -12.85 13.95 -19.48
CA LYS A 61 -12.48 12.61 -19.91
C LYS A 61 -11.10 12.27 -19.36
N LEU A 62 -10.98 11.19 -18.60
CA LEU A 62 -9.72 10.59 -18.15
C LEU A 62 -9.53 9.24 -18.84
N GLY A 63 -8.55 9.16 -19.74
CA GLY A 63 -8.36 7.99 -20.60
C GLY A 63 -9.59 7.80 -21.50
N GLN A 64 -10.34 6.71 -21.28
CA GLN A 64 -11.59 6.45 -21.98
C GLN A 64 -12.83 6.81 -21.15
N ASP A 65 -12.65 7.11 -19.86
CA ASP A 65 -13.75 7.31 -18.92
C ASP A 65 -14.15 8.78 -18.90
N THR A 66 -15.45 9.06 -19.00
CA THR A 66 -15.97 10.40 -18.66
C THR A 66 -16.33 10.40 -17.19
N VAL A 67 -15.69 11.28 -16.42
CA VAL A 67 -15.81 11.37 -14.97
C VAL A 67 -16.45 12.69 -14.57
N THR A 68 -17.17 12.67 -13.45
CA THR A 68 -17.78 13.86 -12.85
C THR A 68 -16.88 14.42 -11.75
N LEU A 69 -16.61 15.72 -11.83
CA LEU A 69 -15.89 16.46 -10.81
C LEU A 69 -16.84 17.18 -9.87
N ARG A 70 -16.54 17.18 -8.57
CA ARG A 70 -17.26 17.95 -7.55
C ARG A 70 -16.29 18.50 -6.51
N ALA A 71 -16.82 19.26 -5.54
CA ALA A 71 -16.08 19.63 -4.34
C ALA A 71 -15.47 18.38 -3.68
N GLN A 72 -14.31 18.56 -3.05
CA GLN A 72 -13.56 17.45 -2.50
C GLN A 72 -14.31 16.75 -1.35
N VAL A 73 -14.07 15.45 -1.21
CA VAL A 73 -14.61 14.60 -0.14
C VAL A 73 -13.52 14.25 0.87
N SER A 74 -13.93 13.87 2.09
CA SER A 74 -13.01 13.32 3.08
C SER A 74 -12.68 11.87 2.74
N ASP A 75 -11.44 11.60 2.38
CA ASP A 75 -10.93 10.28 1.98
C ASP A 75 -9.40 10.23 2.17
N PRO A 76 -8.79 9.05 2.40
CA PRO A 76 -7.35 8.93 2.57
C PRO A 76 -6.50 9.53 1.42
N LEU A 77 -7.00 9.52 0.19
CA LEU A 77 -6.31 10.11 -0.96
C LEU A 77 -6.63 11.59 -1.20
N ALA A 78 -7.48 12.22 -0.37
CA ALA A 78 -7.78 13.63 -0.51
C ALA A 78 -6.54 14.50 -0.30
N THR A 79 -6.37 15.48 -1.20
CA THR A 79 -5.34 16.51 -1.11
C THR A 79 -5.98 17.90 -1.05
N PRO A 80 -5.37 18.88 -0.37
CA PRO A 80 -5.87 20.26 -0.43
C PRO A 80 -5.95 20.77 -1.86
N GLY A 81 -7.12 21.30 -2.24
CA GLY A 81 -7.36 21.93 -3.55
C GLY A 81 -7.64 20.97 -4.70
N SER A 82 -7.59 19.65 -4.52
CA SER A 82 -8.09 18.72 -5.54
C SER A 82 -9.63 18.67 -5.51
N LEU A 83 -10.21 18.23 -6.60
CA LEU A 83 -11.64 17.95 -6.77
C LEU A 83 -11.88 16.46 -6.56
N SER A 84 -13.08 16.11 -6.09
CA SER A 84 -13.50 14.71 -6.08
C SER A 84 -13.82 14.26 -7.50
N VAL A 85 -13.49 13.02 -7.83
CA VAL A 85 -13.76 12.37 -9.11
C VAL A 85 -14.74 11.22 -8.87
N ASP A 86 -15.92 11.32 -9.47
CA ASP A 86 -17.05 10.39 -9.26
C ASP A 86 -17.36 10.13 -7.77
N GLY A 87 -17.25 11.19 -6.96
CA GLY A 87 -17.52 11.16 -5.51
C GLY A 87 -16.39 10.54 -4.66
N LYS A 88 -15.21 10.27 -5.23
CA LYS A 88 -14.00 9.82 -4.52
C LYS A 88 -12.91 10.88 -4.58
N ALA A 89 -11.93 10.83 -3.68
CA ALA A 89 -10.89 11.87 -3.65
C ALA A 89 -9.95 11.91 -4.86
N ALA A 90 -9.82 10.80 -5.56
CA ALA A 90 -9.01 10.67 -6.75
C ALA A 90 -9.63 9.61 -7.66
N TYR A 91 -9.35 9.72 -8.97
CA TYR A 91 -9.63 8.63 -9.88
C TYR A 91 -8.63 7.50 -9.62
N VAL A 92 -9.14 6.26 -9.50
CA VAL A 92 -8.32 5.07 -9.31
C VAL A 92 -8.60 4.10 -10.46
N GLY A 93 -7.63 3.99 -11.38
CA GLY A 93 -7.67 3.07 -12.51
C GLY A 93 -6.85 1.81 -12.23
N ARG A 94 -7.19 0.70 -12.89
CA ARG A 94 -6.35 -0.51 -12.83
C ARG A 94 -5.16 -0.38 -13.78
N ILE A 95 -4.07 -1.07 -13.45
CA ILE A 95 -2.91 -1.23 -14.32
C ILE A 95 -2.55 -2.70 -14.36
N ASP A 96 -2.41 -3.22 -15.56
CA ASP A 96 -2.05 -4.61 -15.80
C ASP A 96 -0.53 -4.70 -15.97
N ASN A 97 0.22 -4.50 -14.89
CA ASN A 97 1.68 -4.66 -14.96
C ASN A 97 2.31 -5.13 -13.65
N ALA A 98 2.60 -6.43 -13.62
CA ALA A 98 3.26 -7.12 -12.52
C ALA A 98 4.78 -7.29 -12.73
N ALA A 99 5.35 -6.72 -13.80
CA ALA A 99 6.77 -6.94 -14.09
C ALA A 99 7.65 -6.41 -12.96
N VAL A 100 8.51 -7.28 -12.43
CA VAL A 100 9.44 -6.92 -11.37
C VAL A 100 10.42 -5.88 -11.88
N ARG A 101 10.66 -4.82 -11.10
CA ARG A 101 11.53 -3.70 -11.49
C ARG A 101 12.80 -3.61 -10.66
N LEU A 102 12.74 -4.09 -9.42
CA LEU A 102 13.89 -4.25 -8.54
C LEU A 102 13.63 -5.39 -7.54
N THR A 103 14.70 -5.90 -6.96
CA THR A 103 14.66 -6.66 -5.71
C THR A 103 15.29 -5.84 -4.59
N LEU A 104 14.82 -6.09 -3.37
CA LEU A 104 15.36 -5.45 -2.16
C LEU A 104 15.70 -6.52 -1.14
N GLY A 105 16.98 -6.56 -0.75
CA GLY A 105 17.47 -7.32 0.40
C GLY A 105 17.53 -6.44 1.64
N GLN A 106 17.30 -7.00 2.83
CA GLN A 106 17.55 -6.36 4.12
C GLN A 106 18.28 -7.33 5.06
N ASP A 107 19.41 -6.92 5.62
CA ASP A 107 20.16 -7.72 6.58
C ASP A 107 19.66 -7.53 8.03
N GLY A 108 20.11 -8.41 8.94
CA GLY A 108 19.78 -8.33 10.37
C GLY A 108 20.31 -7.07 11.08
N ALA A 109 21.20 -6.31 10.46
CA ALA A 109 21.70 -5.03 10.96
C ALA A 109 20.92 -3.82 10.41
N GLY A 110 19.89 -4.05 9.58
CA GLY A 110 19.07 -3.01 8.99
C GLY A 110 19.69 -2.30 7.79
N ARG A 111 20.75 -2.87 7.18
CA ARG A 111 21.25 -2.43 5.87
C ARG A 111 20.44 -3.07 4.76
N PHE A 112 20.41 -2.39 3.63
CA PHE A 112 19.65 -2.80 2.46
C PHE A 112 20.59 -3.12 1.31
N THR A 113 20.18 -4.05 0.45
CA THR A 113 20.82 -4.29 -0.86
C THR A 113 19.77 -4.07 -1.92
N VAL A 114 19.91 -3.00 -2.71
CA VAL A 114 19.00 -2.69 -3.81
C VAL A 114 19.56 -3.30 -5.10
N THR A 115 18.74 -4.02 -5.85
CA THR A 115 19.15 -4.58 -7.15
C THR A 115 18.09 -4.26 -8.20
N PRO A 116 18.25 -3.16 -8.96
CA PRO A 116 17.40 -2.85 -10.10
C PRO A 116 17.52 -3.94 -11.18
N LEU A 117 16.40 -4.32 -11.81
CA LEU A 117 16.45 -5.18 -12.99
C LEU A 117 16.91 -4.38 -14.22
N ALA A 118 17.61 -5.06 -15.14
CA ALA A 118 18.14 -4.45 -16.35
C ALA A 118 17.09 -3.63 -17.12
N GLY A 119 17.49 -2.45 -17.59
CA GLY A 119 16.61 -1.52 -18.32
C GLY A 119 15.75 -0.61 -17.43
N ASN A 120 15.65 -0.87 -16.12
CA ASN A 120 14.92 0.00 -15.20
C ASN A 120 15.87 1.03 -14.57
N ARG A 121 15.48 2.31 -14.61
CA ARG A 121 16.22 3.39 -13.95
C ARG A 121 15.49 3.78 -12.67
N VAL A 122 16.12 3.55 -11.53
CA VAL A 122 15.57 3.88 -10.21
C VAL A 122 16.17 5.19 -9.72
N GLN A 123 15.33 6.18 -9.47
CA GLN A 123 15.72 7.52 -9.01
C GLN A 123 15.85 7.62 -7.49
N ALA A 124 15.02 6.89 -6.76
CA ALA A 124 15.05 6.83 -5.31
C ALA A 124 14.40 5.53 -4.82
N VAL A 125 14.75 5.07 -3.62
CA VAL A 125 14.05 3.98 -2.94
C VAL A 125 13.70 4.45 -1.53
N TYR A 126 12.44 4.24 -1.16
CA TYR A 126 11.91 4.49 0.16
C TYR A 126 11.57 3.15 0.79
N HIS A 127 11.72 3.03 2.10
CA HIS A 127 11.34 1.88 2.89
C HIS A 127 10.51 2.34 4.08
N THR A 128 9.51 1.58 4.45
CA THR A 128 8.81 1.74 5.72
C THR A 128 8.67 0.40 6.41
N ASP A 129 8.72 0.41 7.75
CA ASP A 129 8.36 -0.73 8.59
C ASP A 129 6.84 -0.78 8.92
N GLY A 130 6.07 0.16 8.35
CA GLY A 130 4.66 0.38 8.61
C GLY A 130 4.39 1.59 9.51
N ALA A 131 5.40 2.13 10.20
CA ALA A 131 5.28 3.30 11.07
C ALA A 131 6.29 4.41 10.74
N ARG A 132 7.54 4.05 10.39
CA ARG A 132 8.63 4.98 10.10
C ARG A 132 9.01 4.87 8.64
N TRP A 133 9.27 6.00 8.00
CA TRP A 133 9.72 6.06 6.62
C TRP A 133 11.20 6.43 6.56
N GLN A 134 11.91 5.76 5.65
CA GLN A 134 13.32 5.96 5.39
C GLN A 134 13.55 6.09 3.89
N LYS A 135 14.42 7.00 3.47
CA LYS A 135 14.96 7.03 2.12
C LYS A 135 16.30 6.32 2.11
N LEU A 136 16.47 5.38 1.19
CA LEU A 136 17.71 4.63 1.07
C LEU A 136 18.78 5.50 0.41
N SER A 137 20.01 5.41 0.89
CA SER A 137 21.16 6.21 0.45
C SER A 137 21.65 5.87 -0.96
N ALA A 138 21.30 4.69 -1.48
CA ALA A 138 21.64 4.25 -2.82
C ALA A 138 20.44 3.59 -3.51
N THR A 139 20.39 3.70 -4.84
CA THR A 139 19.38 3.07 -5.71
C THR A 139 19.86 1.76 -6.34
N SER A 140 21.12 1.38 -6.08
CA SER A 140 21.73 0.11 -6.48
C SER A 140 22.85 -0.24 -5.51
N GLY A 141 23.03 -1.52 -5.21
CA GLY A 141 24.03 -2.00 -4.26
C GLY A 141 23.63 -1.79 -2.80
N LEU A 142 24.63 -1.70 -1.92
CA LEU A 142 24.44 -1.53 -0.49
C LEU A 142 23.91 -0.12 -0.17
N ALA A 143 22.90 -0.06 0.69
CA ALA A 143 22.26 1.18 1.12
C ALA A 143 21.92 1.17 2.62
N THR A 144 21.82 2.35 3.18
CA THR A 144 21.34 2.62 4.54
C THR A 144 20.12 3.54 4.48
N GLY A 145 19.22 3.44 5.46
CA GLY A 145 18.02 4.28 5.53
C GLY A 145 18.26 5.56 6.33
N GLY A 146 17.99 6.73 5.71
CA GLY A 146 17.86 8.01 6.42
C GLY A 146 16.39 8.34 6.67
N ALA A 147 16.03 8.81 7.87
CA ALA A 147 14.64 9.13 8.20
C ALA A 147 14.07 10.24 7.31
N VAL A 148 12.84 10.07 6.84
CA VAL A 148 12.11 11.03 6.00
C VAL A 148 10.63 11.08 6.36
N SER A 149 9.96 12.17 5.99
CA SER A 149 8.50 12.28 6.10
C SER A 149 7.82 11.63 4.91
N GLY A 150 7.65 10.31 4.97
CA GLY A 150 6.90 9.56 3.95
C GLY A 150 7.56 9.59 2.58
N LEU A 151 6.75 9.86 1.56
CA LEU A 151 7.13 9.95 0.16
C LEU A 151 7.42 11.38 -0.32
N ARG A 152 7.59 12.36 0.58
CA ARG A 152 7.89 13.74 0.15
C ARG A 152 9.19 13.78 -0.66
N GLY A 153 9.15 14.54 -1.76
CA GLY A 153 10.23 14.60 -2.75
C GLY A 153 10.36 13.36 -3.66
N ALA A 154 9.40 12.44 -3.65
CA ALA A 154 9.38 11.31 -4.58
C ALA A 154 8.85 11.73 -5.96
N GLY A 155 9.72 11.69 -6.96
CA GLY A 155 9.38 12.00 -8.35
C GLY A 155 8.83 13.42 -8.49
N GLN A 156 7.67 13.55 -9.14
CA GLN A 156 6.97 14.83 -9.35
C GLN A 156 5.78 15.03 -8.40
N LEU A 157 5.63 14.20 -7.37
CA LEU A 157 4.56 14.39 -6.39
C LEU A 157 4.71 15.75 -5.70
N THR A 158 3.60 16.44 -5.51
CA THR A 158 3.54 17.52 -4.53
C THR A 158 3.63 16.94 -3.11
N ASP A 159 4.02 17.76 -2.14
CA ASP A 159 4.06 17.32 -0.73
C ASP A 159 2.71 16.79 -0.23
N ALA A 160 1.60 17.40 -0.67
CA ALA A 160 0.26 16.95 -0.31
C ALA A 160 -0.09 15.57 -0.89
N GLU A 161 0.29 15.30 -2.14
CA GLU A 161 0.08 14.00 -2.79
C GLU A 161 0.97 12.94 -2.18
N ALA A 162 2.22 13.30 -1.89
CA ALA A 162 3.14 12.44 -1.16
C ALA A 162 2.59 12.09 0.22
N ASP A 163 2.02 13.03 0.97
CA ASP A 163 1.40 12.77 2.27
C ASP A 163 0.15 11.89 2.12
N ALA A 164 -0.67 12.10 1.09
CA ALA A 164 -1.84 11.27 0.80
C ALA A 164 -1.45 9.82 0.49
N LEU A 165 -0.46 9.61 -0.39
CA LEU A 165 0.08 8.27 -0.65
C LEU A 165 0.76 7.67 0.57
N THR A 166 1.49 8.46 1.35
CA THR A 166 2.11 8.01 2.59
C THR A 166 1.05 7.47 3.55
N ARG A 167 -0.04 8.21 3.77
CA ARG A 167 -1.17 7.77 4.61
C ARG A 167 -1.81 6.50 4.06
N ALA A 168 -2.04 6.44 2.74
CA ALA A 168 -2.66 5.29 2.10
C ALA A 168 -1.79 4.02 2.12
N LEU A 169 -0.45 4.17 2.10
CA LEU A 169 0.51 3.07 2.14
C LEU A 169 0.93 2.67 3.56
N SER A 170 0.77 3.57 4.53
CA SER A 170 1.09 3.30 5.94
C SER A 170 0.11 2.28 6.53
N GLY A 171 0.55 1.55 7.56
CA GLY A 171 -0.27 0.50 8.18
C GLY A 171 -0.32 -0.83 7.42
N GLN A 172 0.33 -0.94 6.26
CA GLN A 172 0.41 -2.18 5.48
C GLN A 172 1.56 -3.11 5.89
N GLY A 173 2.21 -2.80 7.01
CA GLY A 173 3.45 -3.43 7.43
C GLY A 173 4.64 -2.97 6.57
N PRO A 174 5.73 -3.75 6.54
CA PRO A 174 6.92 -3.37 5.81
C PRO A 174 6.68 -3.27 4.30
N LEU A 175 7.07 -2.14 3.69
CA LEU A 175 7.00 -1.89 2.27
C LEU A 175 8.30 -1.23 1.79
N ALA A 176 8.60 -1.40 0.51
CA ALA A 176 9.54 -0.52 -0.17
C ALA A 176 8.89 0.08 -1.42
N VAL A 177 9.18 1.35 -1.67
CA VAL A 177 8.64 2.12 -2.79
C VAL A 177 9.80 2.72 -3.56
N ALA A 178 10.04 2.23 -4.77
CA ALA A 178 11.03 2.80 -5.66
C ALA A 178 10.40 3.82 -6.60
N VAL A 179 11.03 4.97 -6.74
CA VAL A 179 10.69 5.97 -7.76
C VAL A 179 11.41 5.55 -9.04
N LEU A 180 10.63 5.26 -10.08
CA LEU A 180 11.14 4.94 -11.40
C LEU A 180 11.33 6.22 -12.19
N ASP A 181 12.35 6.23 -13.04
CA ASP A 181 12.47 7.24 -14.08
C ASP A 181 11.27 7.17 -15.00
N GLU A 182 10.71 8.34 -15.34
CA GLU A 182 9.51 8.38 -16.15
C GLU A 182 9.70 7.74 -17.53
N ALA A 183 10.90 7.86 -18.13
CA ALA A 183 11.17 7.23 -19.42
C ALA A 183 11.22 5.69 -19.33
N SER A 184 11.37 5.14 -18.12
CA SER A 184 11.34 3.70 -17.86
C SER A 184 9.94 3.15 -17.51
N ALA A 185 8.95 4.04 -17.41
CA ALA A 185 7.60 3.65 -17.05
C ALA A 185 6.90 2.98 -18.25
N PRO A 186 6.34 1.76 -18.09
CA PRO A 186 5.81 0.97 -19.20
C PRO A 186 4.53 1.55 -19.83
N ASP A 187 3.75 2.31 -19.07
CA ASP A 187 2.48 2.87 -19.53
C ASP A 187 2.60 4.34 -19.94
N ALA A 188 1.75 4.76 -20.86
CA ALA A 188 1.60 6.17 -21.20
C ALA A 188 0.94 6.97 -20.05
N ARG A 189 1.21 8.28 -20.01
CA ARG A 189 0.45 9.23 -19.16
C ARG A 189 -1.04 9.12 -19.47
N ILE A 190 -1.89 9.34 -18.48
CA ILE A 190 -3.33 9.33 -18.70
C ILE A 190 -3.72 10.47 -19.63
N ALA A 191 -4.48 10.19 -20.68
CA ALA A 191 -5.04 11.23 -21.52
C ALA A 191 -6.11 12.00 -20.73
N ALA A 192 -6.15 13.32 -20.83
CA ALA A 192 -7.16 14.15 -20.19
C ALA A 192 -7.75 15.15 -21.20
N GLU A 193 -9.08 15.21 -21.26
CA GLU A 193 -9.81 16.17 -22.10
C GLU A 193 -10.85 16.94 -21.27
N PRO A 194 -10.85 18.29 -21.27
CA PRO A 194 -9.94 19.15 -22.04
C PRO A 194 -8.48 19.02 -21.59
N ARG A 195 -7.55 19.44 -22.46
CA ARG A 195 -6.11 19.32 -22.19
C ARG A 195 -5.75 20.11 -20.92
N PRO A 196 -5.10 19.49 -19.91
CA PRO A 196 -4.72 20.18 -18.69
C PRO A 196 -3.60 21.20 -18.97
N GLN A 197 -3.58 22.27 -18.18
CA GLN A 197 -2.50 23.26 -18.20
C GLN A 197 -1.22 22.73 -17.57
N GLU A 198 -1.35 21.91 -16.54
CA GLU A 198 -0.25 21.21 -15.89
C GLU A 198 -0.57 19.72 -15.83
N GLN A 199 0.38 18.90 -16.26
CA GLN A 199 0.31 17.46 -16.10
C GLN A 199 1.60 16.93 -15.47
N ARG A 200 1.48 16.30 -14.30
CA ARG A 200 2.61 15.69 -13.58
C ARG A 200 2.44 14.18 -13.53
N ARG A 201 3.55 13.47 -13.50
CA ARG A 201 3.54 12.02 -13.30
C ARG A 201 4.68 11.55 -12.44
N THR A 202 4.36 10.63 -11.54
CA THR A 202 5.31 9.86 -10.75
C THR A 202 5.07 8.37 -10.95
N ALA A 203 6.08 7.67 -11.42
CA ALA A 203 6.08 6.22 -11.54
C ALA A 203 6.70 5.59 -10.29
N LEU A 204 5.94 4.75 -9.59
CA LEU A 204 6.35 4.10 -8.34
C LEU A 204 6.28 2.58 -8.50
N TYR A 205 7.30 1.85 -8.08
CA TYR A 205 7.24 0.40 -7.95
C TYR A 205 7.19 0.02 -6.47
N VAL A 206 6.12 -0.68 -6.08
CA VAL A 206 5.87 -1.07 -4.68
C VAL A 206 6.24 -2.54 -4.48
N LEU A 207 7.14 -2.77 -3.54
CA LEU A 207 7.47 -4.07 -2.99
C LEU A 207 6.73 -4.26 -1.67
N SER A 208 5.97 -5.35 -1.59
CA SER A 208 5.39 -5.79 -0.33
C SER A 208 6.42 -6.50 0.56
N SER A 209 6.12 -6.62 1.85
CA SER A 209 6.95 -7.35 2.83
C SER A 209 7.36 -8.77 2.42
N SER A 210 6.58 -9.46 1.58
CA SER A 210 6.89 -10.80 1.07
C SER A 210 7.96 -10.80 -0.03
N GLN A 211 8.12 -9.67 -0.71
CA GLN A 211 9.08 -9.49 -1.81
C GLN A 211 10.41 -8.88 -1.33
N ILE A 212 10.47 -8.45 -0.08
CA ILE A 212 11.71 -7.99 0.56
C ILE A 212 12.44 -9.21 1.13
N VAL A 213 13.58 -9.54 0.54
CA VAL A 213 14.42 -10.68 0.95
C VAL A 213 15.14 -10.29 2.24
N ARG A 214 15.00 -11.07 3.31
CA ARG A 214 15.70 -10.79 4.58
C ARG A 214 16.80 -11.80 4.83
N THR A 215 18.01 -11.29 5.03
CA THR A 215 19.17 -12.10 5.45
C THR A 215 19.37 -11.92 6.94
N SER A 216 18.85 -12.83 7.74
CA SER A 216 19.16 -12.84 9.17
C SER A 216 20.58 -13.35 9.38
N THR A 217 21.51 -12.47 9.72
CA THR A 217 22.69 -12.88 10.49
C THR A 217 22.18 -13.31 11.87
N PRO A 218 22.52 -14.50 12.39
CA PRO A 218 22.03 -14.95 13.70
C PRO A 218 22.48 -13.97 14.79
N ALA A 219 21.53 -13.24 15.39
CA ALA A 219 21.81 -12.38 16.53
C ALA A 219 21.84 -13.22 17.82
N PRO A 220 22.77 -12.95 18.75
CA PRO A 220 22.73 -13.51 20.10
C PRO A 220 21.44 -13.06 20.79
N ALA A 221 20.74 -14.00 21.42
CA ALA A 221 19.54 -13.73 22.20
C ALA A 221 19.87 -12.78 23.37
N ASN A 222 19.48 -11.50 23.29
CA ASN A 222 19.42 -10.60 24.45
C ASN A 222 18.50 -9.38 24.20
N GLY A 223 17.56 -9.15 25.12
CA GLY A 223 16.87 -7.84 25.28
C GLY A 223 15.35 -7.82 25.06
N GLY A 224 14.59 -8.64 25.79
CA GLY A 224 13.13 -8.49 25.85
C GLY A 224 12.72 -7.28 26.69
N GLN A 225 11.83 -6.44 26.16
CA GLN A 225 11.16 -5.39 26.93
C GLN A 225 10.13 -6.04 27.87
N THR A 226 10.36 -5.95 29.17
CA THR A 226 9.51 -6.54 30.22
C THR A 226 8.38 -5.56 30.55
N MET A 227 7.14 -5.85 30.16
CA MET A 227 5.97 -5.16 30.72
C MET A 227 5.46 -5.93 31.94
N ASN A 228 5.57 -5.32 33.13
CA ASN A 228 5.08 -5.87 34.39
C ASN A 228 3.69 -5.27 34.75
N SER A 229 2.67 -6.10 34.82
CA SER A 229 1.40 -5.91 35.53
C SER A 229 0.90 -7.27 36.06
N GLY A 230 1.39 -7.71 37.22
CA GLY A 230 0.96 -8.98 37.88
C GLY A 230 1.14 -10.23 37.00
N THR A 231 2.07 -10.14 36.05
CA THR A 231 2.01 -10.57 34.65
C THR A 231 2.84 -11.82 34.37
N VAL A 232 2.28 -12.69 33.55
CA VAL A 232 3.05 -13.53 32.63
C VAL A 232 4.06 -12.66 31.86
N ARG A 233 5.34 -13.06 31.84
CA ARG A 233 6.33 -12.41 30.95
C ARG A 233 5.89 -12.64 29.51
N LEU A 234 5.47 -11.58 28.83
CA LEU A 234 5.13 -11.58 27.41
C LEU A 234 6.27 -10.92 26.62
N GLY A 235 6.86 -11.63 25.68
CA GLY A 235 7.86 -11.08 24.75
C GLY A 235 7.52 -11.43 23.31
N GLU A 236 7.43 -10.46 22.42
CA GLU A 236 7.31 -10.74 20.98
C GLU A 236 8.63 -11.37 20.49
N VAL A 237 8.54 -12.53 19.84
CA VAL A 237 9.70 -13.24 19.28
C VAL A 237 9.85 -12.92 17.81
N ALA A 238 8.74 -12.96 17.06
CA ALA A 238 8.72 -12.66 15.64
C ALA A 238 7.29 -12.33 15.18
N ARG A 239 7.18 -11.64 14.06
CA ARG A 239 5.92 -11.39 13.37
C ARG A 239 6.14 -11.34 11.86
N GLY A 240 5.10 -11.65 11.10
CA GLY A 240 5.17 -11.68 9.65
C GLY A 240 3.80 -11.69 8.97
N THR A 241 3.84 -11.69 7.64
CA THR A 241 2.66 -11.61 6.76
C THR A 241 2.55 -12.80 5.82
N ASN A 242 3.41 -13.81 5.94
CA ASN A 242 3.57 -14.89 4.93
C ASN A 242 3.70 -16.28 5.57
N ALA A 243 2.85 -16.60 6.56
CA ALA A 243 2.74 -17.97 7.03
C ALA A 243 2.18 -18.90 5.93
N SER A 244 2.37 -20.21 6.07
CA SER A 244 1.65 -21.21 5.28
C SER A 244 0.24 -21.51 5.81
N ALA A 245 -0.15 -20.93 6.95
CA ALA A 245 -1.49 -21.06 7.51
C ALA A 245 -2.55 -20.42 6.59
N GLU A 246 -3.50 -21.24 6.12
CA GLU A 246 -4.59 -20.80 5.25
C GLU A 246 -5.84 -20.39 6.02
N SER A 247 -6.08 -21.03 7.17
CA SER A 247 -7.16 -20.69 8.10
C SER A 247 -6.60 -20.06 9.38
N PRO A 248 -7.39 -19.22 10.09
CA PRO A 248 -6.99 -18.75 11.41
C PRO A 248 -6.69 -19.93 12.32
N SER A 249 -5.62 -19.83 13.12
CA SER A 249 -5.22 -20.88 14.05
C SER A 249 -4.32 -20.34 15.14
N VAL A 250 -4.26 -21.06 16.26
CA VAL A 250 -3.36 -20.80 17.38
C VAL A 250 -2.53 -22.05 17.63
N ILE A 251 -1.20 -21.92 17.62
CA ILE A 251 -0.27 -23.02 17.85
C ILE A 251 0.54 -22.72 19.10
N VAL A 252 0.57 -23.67 20.04
CA VAL A 252 1.34 -23.56 21.28
C VAL A 252 2.49 -24.55 21.23
N ALA A 253 3.71 -24.07 21.45
CA ALA A 253 4.91 -24.87 21.46
C ALA A 253 5.57 -24.84 22.85
N ARG A 254 5.70 -26.02 23.46
CA ARG A 254 6.29 -26.23 24.79
C ARG A 254 7.58 -27.08 24.73
N SER A 255 7.89 -27.64 23.57
CA SER A 255 9.06 -28.46 23.30
C SER A 255 9.79 -28.02 22.04
N ALA A 256 11.06 -28.41 21.90
CA ALA A 256 11.85 -28.10 20.71
C ALA A 256 11.23 -28.63 19.39
N GLY A 257 10.55 -29.78 19.45
CA GLY A 257 9.83 -30.34 18.28
C GLY A 257 8.62 -29.50 17.88
N GLU A 258 7.85 -29.01 18.85
CA GLU A 258 6.71 -28.13 18.60
C GLU A 258 7.18 -26.75 18.13
N VAL A 259 8.28 -26.22 18.66
CA VAL A 259 8.87 -24.94 18.18
C VAL A 259 9.24 -25.05 16.71
N ARG A 260 9.85 -26.17 16.29
CA ARG A 260 10.15 -26.42 14.88
C ARG A 260 8.88 -26.44 14.02
N SER A 261 7.83 -27.09 14.49
CA SER A 261 6.55 -27.18 13.77
C SER A 261 5.87 -25.81 13.64
N LEU A 262 5.85 -25.03 14.74
CA LEU A 262 5.36 -23.66 14.76
C LEU A 262 6.09 -22.77 13.74
N TYR A 263 7.43 -22.86 13.70
CA TYR A 263 8.25 -22.09 12.76
C TYR A 263 8.06 -22.55 11.31
N ALA A 264 7.86 -23.85 11.07
CA ALA A 264 7.54 -24.35 9.73
C ALA A 264 6.24 -23.74 9.18
N VAL A 265 5.24 -23.50 10.04
CA VAL A 265 4.02 -22.79 9.64
C VAL A 265 4.29 -21.30 9.42
N ALA A 266 4.97 -20.64 10.36
CA ALA A 266 5.23 -19.20 10.31
C ALA A 266 6.10 -18.77 9.12
N TYR A 267 7.08 -19.60 8.73
CA TYR A 267 8.02 -19.32 7.65
C TYR A 267 7.76 -20.15 6.39
N GLY A 268 6.67 -20.93 6.34
CA GLY A 268 6.43 -21.93 5.29
C GLY A 268 6.27 -21.38 3.87
N ARG A 269 6.02 -20.08 3.71
CA ARG A 269 5.98 -19.38 2.40
C ARG A 269 7.14 -18.40 2.21
N GLN A 270 8.22 -18.56 2.99
CA GLN A 270 9.39 -17.68 2.95
C GLN A 270 10.66 -18.48 2.64
N GLY A 271 11.62 -17.84 1.96
CA GLY A 271 12.93 -18.42 1.72
C GLY A 271 13.78 -18.40 2.99
N GLY A 272 13.93 -19.55 3.64
CA GLY A 272 14.77 -19.74 4.83
C GLY A 272 13.99 -19.62 6.15
N THR A 273 14.15 -20.63 7.02
CA THR A 273 13.63 -20.60 8.39
C THR A 273 14.74 -20.11 9.33
N PRO A 274 14.49 -19.09 10.17
CA PRO A 274 15.47 -18.64 11.15
C PRO A 274 15.84 -19.73 12.17
N ALA A 275 16.94 -19.52 12.88
CA ALA A 275 17.33 -20.39 13.99
C ALA A 275 16.20 -20.46 15.03
N LEU A 276 15.90 -21.69 15.47
CA LEU A 276 14.82 -21.93 16.42
C LEU A 276 15.22 -21.46 17.82
N PRO A 277 14.38 -20.68 18.51
CA PRO A 277 14.67 -20.25 19.88
C PRO A 277 14.59 -21.44 20.86
N GLY A 278 15.47 -21.44 21.86
CA GLY A 278 15.36 -22.33 23.02
C GLY A 278 14.24 -21.90 23.97
N LEU A 279 13.66 -22.88 24.67
CA LEU A 279 12.67 -22.70 25.73
C LEU A 279 13.30 -22.99 27.09
N ALA A 280 13.16 -22.06 28.05
CA ALA A 280 13.49 -22.35 29.44
C ALA A 280 12.35 -23.14 30.13
N PRO A 281 12.60 -23.79 31.28
CA PRO A 281 11.55 -24.47 32.03
C PRO A 281 10.40 -23.51 32.37
N GLY A 282 9.16 -23.91 32.02
CA GLY A 282 7.97 -23.09 32.25
C GLY A 282 7.72 -21.99 31.22
N GLU A 283 8.48 -21.95 30.11
CA GLU A 283 8.20 -21.10 28.96
C GLU A 283 7.48 -21.86 27.84
N ALA A 284 6.69 -21.12 27.08
CA ALA A 284 6.11 -21.59 25.83
C ALA A 284 6.17 -20.50 24.76
N LEU A 285 6.12 -20.91 23.50
CA LEU A 285 5.80 -20.02 22.40
C LEU A 285 4.34 -20.19 21.99
N VAL A 286 3.67 -19.08 21.70
CA VAL A 286 2.32 -19.06 21.15
C VAL A 286 2.37 -18.33 19.82
N GLY A 287 2.07 -19.06 18.74
CA GLY A 287 1.84 -18.50 17.41
C GLY A 287 0.36 -18.23 17.20
N VAL A 288 0.03 -17.01 16.79
CA VAL A 288 -1.32 -16.63 16.36
C VAL A 288 -1.27 -16.36 14.86
N PHE A 289 -2.07 -17.08 14.09
CA PHE A 289 -2.16 -16.99 12.64
C PHE A 289 -3.56 -16.53 12.26
N ILE A 290 -3.69 -15.49 11.45
CA ILE A 290 -5.02 -14.98 11.05
C ILE A 290 -5.58 -15.65 9.79
N GLY A 291 -4.83 -16.61 9.23
CA GLY A 291 -5.14 -17.27 7.97
C GLY A 291 -4.90 -16.38 6.77
N GLN A 292 -5.25 -16.90 5.59
CA GLN A 292 -5.00 -16.24 4.32
C GLN A 292 -5.90 -15.00 4.15
N ARG A 293 -5.35 -13.96 3.54
CA ARG A 293 -6.00 -12.71 3.13
C ARG A 293 -5.67 -12.44 1.68
N SER A 294 -6.68 -11.96 0.95
CA SER A 294 -6.58 -11.69 -0.48
C SER A 294 -5.73 -10.47 -0.83
N THR A 295 -5.42 -9.64 0.16
CA THR A 295 -4.62 -8.42 0.00
C THR A 295 -3.62 -8.26 1.13
N GLY A 296 -2.65 -7.35 0.96
CA GLY A 296 -1.90 -6.79 2.08
C GLY A 296 -2.74 -5.82 2.92
N GLY A 297 -2.13 -5.25 3.97
CA GLY A 297 -2.83 -4.36 4.92
C GLY A 297 -3.33 -5.05 6.18
N TYR A 298 -3.34 -6.39 6.21
CA TYR A 298 -3.73 -7.15 7.38
C TYR A 298 -2.53 -7.43 8.30
N GLY A 299 -2.77 -7.44 9.61
CA GLY A 299 -1.73 -7.67 10.61
C GLY A 299 -2.29 -8.22 11.91
N VAL A 300 -1.39 -8.75 12.74
CA VAL A 300 -1.68 -9.18 14.10
C VAL A 300 -0.53 -8.80 15.02
N ARG A 301 -0.85 -8.33 16.22
CA ARG A 301 0.13 -7.99 17.27
C ARG A 301 -0.38 -8.45 18.61
N ALA A 302 0.47 -9.00 19.47
CA ALA A 302 0.09 -9.26 20.85
C ALA A 302 0.14 -7.98 21.70
N THR A 303 -0.90 -7.72 22.48
CA THR A 303 -1.03 -6.51 23.30
C THR A 303 -1.02 -6.78 24.80
N GLY A 304 -1.27 -8.03 25.21
CA GLY A 304 -1.16 -8.42 26.61
C GLY A 304 -1.38 -9.90 26.84
N ALA A 305 -0.90 -10.42 27.96
CA ALA A 305 -1.10 -11.80 28.37
C ALA A 305 -1.28 -11.90 29.88
N GLY A 306 -2.12 -12.83 30.33
CA GLY A 306 -2.29 -13.15 31.74
C GLY A 306 -2.78 -14.58 31.91
N VAL A 307 -2.32 -15.26 32.97
CA VAL A 307 -2.83 -16.59 33.33
C VAL A 307 -3.93 -16.41 34.37
N GLN A 308 -5.08 -17.04 34.12
CA GLN A 308 -6.19 -17.14 35.07
C GLN A 308 -6.54 -18.62 35.23
N GLY A 309 -6.37 -19.15 36.44
CA GLY A 309 -6.47 -20.60 36.66
C GLY A 309 -5.40 -21.34 35.84
N ASN A 310 -5.84 -22.24 34.95
CA ASN A 310 -4.96 -23.01 34.07
C ASN A 310 -5.02 -22.57 32.60
N THR A 311 -5.54 -21.36 32.35
CA THR A 311 -5.72 -20.80 31.00
C THR A 311 -4.87 -19.55 30.84
N LEU A 312 -4.05 -19.53 29.79
CA LEU A 312 -3.40 -18.33 29.30
C LEU A 312 -4.40 -17.53 28.48
N ASN A 313 -4.74 -16.32 28.93
CA ASN A 313 -5.51 -15.36 28.16
C ASN A 313 -4.54 -14.42 27.44
N LEU A 314 -4.45 -14.55 26.12
CA LEU A 314 -3.63 -13.73 25.23
C LEU A 314 -4.53 -12.74 24.48
N ARG A 315 -4.24 -11.45 24.62
CA ARG A 315 -4.91 -10.41 23.83
C ARG A 315 -4.08 -10.05 22.61
N VAL A 316 -4.74 -10.00 21.46
CA VAL A 316 -4.15 -9.56 20.21
C VAL A 316 -4.92 -8.39 19.63
N GLU A 317 -4.22 -7.54 18.90
CA GLU A 317 -4.78 -6.50 18.06
C GLU A 317 -4.68 -6.96 16.61
N LEU A 318 -5.82 -6.98 15.93
CA LEU A 318 -5.92 -7.27 14.50
C LEU A 318 -6.01 -5.98 13.72
N THR A 319 -5.12 -5.84 12.73
CA THR A 319 -5.15 -4.74 11.77
C THR A 319 -5.78 -5.24 10.47
N ALA A 320 -6.65 -4.43 9.88
CA ALA A 320 -7.22 -4.63 8.56
C ALA A 320 -7.06 -3.33 7.75
N PRO A 321 -6.91 -3.41 6.41
CA PRO A 321 -6.90 -2.21 5.59
C PRO A 321 -8.25 -1.47 5.70
N GLY A 322 -8.20 -0.14 5.74
CA GLY A 322 -9.41 0.69 5.76
C GLY A 322 -10.20 0.58 4.45
N ALA A 323 -11.49 0.88 4.49
CA ALA A 323 -12.29 0.96 3.28
C ALA A 323 -11.68 1.97 2.28
N GLY A 324 -11.54 1.57 1.02
CA GLY A 324 -10.93 2.41 -0.02
C GLY A 324 -9.40 2.56 0.08
N SER A 325 -8.74 1.92 1.05
CA SER A 325 -7.29 1.96 1.15
C SER A 325 -6.64 1.28 -0.05
N ILE A 326 -5.52 1.84 -0.52
CA ILE A 326 -4.63 1.15 -1.45
C ILE A 326 -4.21 -0.15 -0.77
N THR A 327 -4.40 -1.29 -1.42
CA THR A 327 -3.90 -2.56 -0.89
C THR A 327 -3.04 -3.26 -1.92
N THR A 328 -1.98 -3.91 -1.45
CA THR A 328 -1.19 -4.78 -2.30
C THR A 328 -2.02 -6.00 -2.71
N GLN A 329 -2.04 -6.32 -4.00
CA GLN A 329 -2.66 -7.55 -4.51
C GLN A 329 -1.70 -8.73 -4.29
N ALA A 330 -1.55 -9.12 -3.03
CA ALA A 330 -0.72 -10.23 -2.62
C ALA A 330 -1.50 -11.09 -1.62
N LEU A 331 -1.52 -12.40 -1.85
CA LEU A 331 -1.98 -13.33 -0.84
C LEU A 331 -1.04 -13.22 0.36
N THR A 332 -1.58 -12.85 1.51
CA THR A 332 -0.84 -12.78 2.78
C THR A 332 -1.45 -13.74 3.77
N SER A 333 -0.67 -14.22 4.73
CA SER A 333 -1.14 -14.94 5.91
C SER A 333 -0.45 -14.37 7.15
N PRO A 334 -0.98 -13.29 7.74
CA PRO A 334 -0.34 -12.63 8.88
C PRO A 334 -0.30 -13.46 10.17
N TRP A 335 0.78 -13.28 10.91
CA TRP A 335 1.07 -14.04 12.11
C TRP A 335 1.98 -13.30 13.09
N VAL A 336 1.89 -13.68 14.37
CA VAL A 336 2.81 -13.26 15.44
C VAL A 336 3.16 -14.47 16.30
N ILE A 337 4.43 -14.58 16.72
CA ILE A 337 4.89 -15.54 17.72
C ILE A 337 5.33 -14.75 18.95
N VAL A 338 4.78 -15.13 20.09
CA VAL A 338 5.15 -14.57 21.39
C VAL A 338 5.70 -15.65 22.31
N ARG A 339 6.64 -15.26 23.17
CA ARG A 339 7.10 -16.02 24.31
C ARG A 339 6.27 -15.65 25.52
N VAL A 340 5.80 -16.66 26.23
CA VAL A 340 5.02 -16.53 27.46
C VAL A 340 5.64 -17.39 28.56
N GLY A 341 5.75 -16.82 29.76
CA GLY A 341 6.19 -17.56 30.95
C GLY A 341 5.03 -17.90 31.89
N GLY A 342 5.01 -19.13 32.42
CA GLY A 342 4.02 -19.59 33.40
C GLY A 342 3.42 -20.95 33.06
N THR A 343 2.73 -21.56 34.02
CA THR A 343 2.08 -22.86 33.87
C THR A 343 0.62 -22.69 33.44
N PHE A 344 0.25 -23.27 32.30
CA PHE A 344 -1.12 -23.29 31.78
C PHE A 344 -1.33 -24.52 30.87
N SER A 345 -2.53 -25.10 30.90
CA SER A 345 -2.91 -26.22 30.03
C SER A 345 -3.63 -25.76 28.76
N SER A 346 -4.29 -24.60 28.79
CA SER A 346 -5.10 -24.08 27.69
C SER A 346 -4.72 -22.65 27.33
N VAL A 347 -4.98 -22.25 26.08
CA VAL A 347 -4.76 -20.89 25.59
C VAL A 347 -6.06 -20.37 25.01
N ASN A 348 -6.51 -19.25 25.56
CA ASN A 348 -7.60 -18.45 25.04
C ASN A 348 -7.01 -17.20 24.39
N VAL A 349 -7.32 -16.96 23.12
CA VAL A 349 -6.88 -15.76 22.40
C VAL A 349 -8.09 -14.90 22.13
N THR A 350 -8.01 -13.61 22.45
CA THR A 350 -9.08 -12.64 22.19
C THR A 350 -8.56 -11.44 21.41
N ASP A 351 -9.38 -10.90 20.52
CA ASP A 351 -9.07 -9.66 19.80
C ASP A 351 -9.24 -8.40 20.67
N GLN A 352 -9.00 -7.23 20.08
CA GLN A 352 -9.13 -5.93 20.74
C GLN A 352 -10.56 -5.58 21.20
N SER A 353 -11.58 -6.29 20.70
CA SER A 353 -12.98 -6.14 21.11
C SER A 353 -13.42 -7.18 22.15
N GLY A 354 -12.49 -8.03 22.62
CA GLY A 354 -12.75 -9.10 23.56
C GLY A 354 -13.41 -10.34 22.93
N ARG A 355 -13.48 -10.42 21.60
CA ARG A 355 -14.06 -11.58 20.90
C ARG A 355 -13.03 -12.71 20.86
N PRO A 356 -13.44 -13.97 21.10
CA PRO A 356 -12.58 -15.12 20.92
C PRO A 356 -12.04 -15.19 19.49
N PHE A 357 -10.75 -15.45 19.37
CA PHE A 357 -10.10 -15.65 18.08
C PHE A 357 -10.47 -17.03 17.52
N PRO A 358 -10.75 -17.16 16.21
CA PRO A 358 -11.07 -18.46 15.63
C PRO A 358 -9.86 -19.41 15.74
N GLN A 359 -10.08 -20.61 16.25
CA GLN A 359 -9.06 -21.65 16.43
C GLN A 359 -9.23 -22.79 15.45
#